data_AF-A0A7K8SMI9-F1
#
_entry.id   AF-A0A7K8SMI9-F1
#
_cell.length_a   1.000
_cell.length_b   1.000
_cell.length_c   1.000
_cell.angle_alpha   90.00
_cell.angle_beta   90.00
_cell.angle_gamma   90.00
#
_symmetry.space_group_name_H-M   'P 1'
#
loop_
_entity.id
_entity.type
_entity.pdbx_description
1 polymer ?
#
loop_
_entity_poly.entity_id
_entity_poly.type
_entity_poly.pdbx_seq_one_letter_code
_entity_poly.pdbx_strand_id
1 'polypeptide(L)'
;SQVTDETQLQKLDIFVPLADINSYLKLTEAAGQICVSQWTGPHRLGCLFNHGDHIVAVNDLQPQDVEEAYFFISRSTRNDVKLTVCRIPHSDTFHVKGCSC
;
A
#
# COMPACT_ATOMS: atom_id res chain seq x y z
N SER A 1 21.76 -15.79 -3.07
CA SER A 1 20.88 -14.71 -3.53
C SER A 1 19.60 -15.33 -4.07
N GLN A 2 18.54 -15.38 -3.27
CA GLN A 2 17.21 -15.74 -3.77
C GLN A 2 16.59 -14.48 -4.32
N VAL A 3 16.71 -14.29 -5.63
CA VAL A 3 15.86 -13.37 -6.36
C VAL A 3 14.48 -14.02 -6.33
N THR A 4 13.57 -13.48 -5.52
CA THR A 4 12.17 -13.88 -5.56
C THR A 4 11.65 -13.63 -6.96
N ASP A 5 11.32 -14.71 -7.65
CA ASP A 5 10.74 -14.72 -8.98
C ASP A 5 9.46 -13.87 -8.96
N GLU A 6 9.45 -12.76 -9.70
CA GLU A 6 8.32 -11.82 -9.79
C GLU A 6 7.01 -12.51 -10.22
N THR A 7 7.12 -13.73 -10.78
CA THR A 7 6.00 -14.59 -11.19
C THR A 7 5.10 -15.07 -10.04
N GLN A 8 5.45 -14.84 -8.78
CA GLN A 8 4.64 -15.22 -7.61
C GLN A 8 3.95 -14.03 -6.89
N LEU A 9 4.19 -12.79 -7.33
CA LEU A 9 3.59 -11.62 -6.67
C LEU A 9 2.08 -11.57 -6.92
N GLN A 10 1.31 -11.36 -5.86
CA GLN A 10 -0.14 -11.22 -5.94
C GLN A 10 -0.50 -9.75 -6.10
N LYS A 11 -1.19 -9.41 -7.20
CA LYS A 11 -1.75 -8.08 -7.40
C LYS A 11 -3.10 -7.96 -6.68
N LEU A 12 -3.23 -6.97 -5.80
CA LEU A 12 -4.41 -6.74 -4.97
C LEU A 12 -4.87 -5.29 -5.08
N ASP A 13 -6.19 -5.09 -5.18
CA ASP A 13 -6.79 -3.77 -5.07
C ASP A 13 -7.30 -3.56 -3.64
N ILE A 14 -6.78 -2.52 -2.96
CA ILE A 14 -7.13 -2.15 -1.60
C ILE A 14 -7.82 -0.79 -1.65
N PHE A 15 -9.03 -0.70 -1.09
CA PHE A 15 -9.79 0.54 -1.00
C PHE A 15 -9.63 1.14 0.39
N VAL A 16 -9.12 2.37 0.47
CA VAL A 16 -8.88 3.05 1.74
C VAL A 16 -9.49 4.45 1.69
N PRO A 17 -10.21 4.89 2.73
CA PRO A 17 -10.69 6.26 2.80
C PRO A 17 -9.52 7.25 2.68
N LEU A 18 -9.69 8.29 1.87
CA LEU A 18 -8.62 9.27 1.59
C LEU A 18 -8.06 9.90 2.89
N ALA A 19 -8.94 10.22 3.84
CA ALA A 19 -8.54 10.79 5.12
C ALA A 19 -7.66 9.83 5.95
N ASP A 20 -7.92 8.53 5.86
CA ASP A 20 -7.17 7.49 6.57
C ASP A 20 -5.81 7.24 5.90
N ILE A 21 -5.70 7.33 4.57
CA ILE A 21 -4.42 7.26 3.86
C ILE A 21 -3.47 8.34 4.38
N ASN A 22 -3.91 9.60 4.35
CA ASN A 22 -3.07 10.75 4.75
C ASN A 22 -2.63 10.69 6.22
N SER A 23 -3.38 9.97 7.06
CA SER A 23 -3.13 9.89 8.49
C SER A 23 -2.28 8.68 8.90
N TYR A 24 -2.38 7.57 8.16
CA TYR A 24 -1.94 6.27 8.64
C TYR A 24 -1.03 5.48 7.70
N LEU A 25 -0.97 5.86 6.41
CA LEU A 25 -0.10 5.21 5.42
C LEU A 25 1.18 6.02 5.21
N LYS A 26 2.34 5.34 5.29
CA LYS A 26 3.60 5.89 4.79
C LYS A 26 4.14 5.05 3.65
N LEU A 27 4.59 5.75 2.62
CA LEU A 27 5.28 5.19 1.48
C LEU A 27 6.76 5.57 1.57
N THR A 28 7.62 4.71 1.02
CA THR A 28 9.04 4.99 0.87
C THR A 28 9.51 4.42 -0.46
N GLU A 29 10.60 4.95 -0.99
CA GLU A 29 11.21 4.39 -2.20
C GLU A 29 12.32 3.44 -1.80
N ALA A 30 12.25 2.20 -2.28
CA ALA A 30 13.28 1.20 -2.06
C ALA A 30 13.51 0.42 -3.35
N ALA A 31 14.77 0.37 -3.81
CA ALA A 31 15.15 -0.30 -5.06
C ALA A 31 14.33 0.14 -6.30
N GLY A 32 13.94 1.43 -6.36
CA GLY A 32 13.13 1.98 -7.45
C GLY A 32 11.65 1.57 -7.41
N GLN A 33 11.18 1.01 -6.30
CA GLN A 33 9.79 0.65 -6.06
C GLN A 33 9.19 1.52 -4.95
N ILE A 34 7.89 1.81 -5.07
CA ILE A 34 7.12 2.56 -4.09
C ILE A 34 6.59 1.59 -3.04
N CYS A 35 7.27 1.45 -1.92
CA CYS A 35 6.96 0.45 -0.90
C CYS A 35 6.12 1.04 0.24
N VAL A 36 5.23 0.22 0.81
CA VAL A 36 4.55 0.55 2.07
C VAL A 36 5.55 0.37 3.21
N SER A 37 5.88 1.47 3.89
CA SER A 37 6.79 1.45 5.04
C SER A 37 6.07 1.46 6.38
N GLN A 38 4.81 1.91 6.41
CA GLN A 38 3.99 1.94 7.61
C GLN A 38 2.50 1.88 7.28
N TRP A 39 1.77 1.07 8.03
CA TRP A 39 0.32 1.16 8.18
C TRP A 39 -0.06 1.16 9.66
N THR A 40 -0.63 2.26 10.15
CA THR A 40 -1.11 2.40 11.53
C THR A 40 -2.59 2.77 11.57
N GLY A 41 -3.37 2.14 10.70
CA GLY A 41 -4.80 2.43 10.56
C GLY A 41 -5.62 2.13 11.82
N PRO A 42 -6.84 2.69 11.91
CA PRO A 42 -7.76 2.39 12.98
C PRO A 42 -8.26 0.95 12.88
N HIS A 43 -8.59 0.34 14.03
CA HIS A 43 -9.07 -1.05 14.10
C HIS A 43 -10.23 -1.35 13.13
N ARG A 44 -11.12 -0.37 12.86
CA ARG A 44 -12.24 -0.51 11.91
C ARG A 44 -11.83 -0.84 10.48
N LEU A 45 -10.61 -0.48 10.07
CA LEU A 45 -10.08 -0.77 8.74
C LEU A 45 -9.27 -2.06 8.69
N GLY A 46 -8.86 -2.59 9.85
CA GLY A 46 -8.07 -3.81 9.94
C GLY A 46 -6.64 -3.69 9.40
N CYS A 47 -5.99 -4.85 9.28
CA CYS A 47 -4.61 -4.98 8.83
C CYS A 47 -4.59 -5.12 7.29
N LEU A 48 -4.51 -3.99 6.59
CA LEU A 48 -4.69 -3.95 5.14
C LEU A 48 -3.41 -4.28 4.35
N PHE A 49 -2.26 -3.82 4.84
CA PHE A 49 -0.98 -3.90 4.14
C PHE A 49 -0.04 -4.91 4.78
N ASN A 50 0.86 -5.47 3.98
CA ASN A 50 1.91 -6.37 4.41
C ASN A 50 3.30 -5.75 4.20
N HIS A 51 4.27 -6.25 4.94
CA HIS A 51 5.68 -5.96 4.72
C HIS A 51 6.08 -6.42 3.31
N GLY A 52 6.72 -5.52 2.56
CA GLY A 52 7.11 -5.77 1.17
C GLY A 52 6.03 -5.46 0.12
N ASP A 53 4.84 -5.01 0.52
CA ASP A 53 3.88 -4.46 -0.43
C ASP A 53 4.49 -3.24 -1.14
N HIS A 54 4.39 -3.24 -2.47
CA HIS A 54 4.68 -2.06 -3.27
C HIS A 54 3.45 -1.61 -4.05
N ILE A 55 3.23 -0.29 -4.06
CA ILE A 55 2.16 0.39 -4.76
C ILE A 55 2.53 0.45 -6.24
N VAL A 56 1.67 -0.13 -7.08
CA VAL A 56 1.82 -0.11 -8.54
C VAL A 56 0.78 0.78 -9.23
N ALA A 57 -0.30 1.14 -8.54
CA ALA A 57 -1.25 2.13 -9.04
C ALA A 57 -2.01 2.86 -7.90
N VAL A 58 -2.38 4.11 -8.17
CA VAL A 58 -3.30 4.93 -7.38
C VAL A 58 -4.47 5.30 -8.27
N ASN A 59 -5.67 4.81 -7.97
CA ASN A 59 -6.87 4.99 -8.82
C ASN A 59 -6.61 4.67 -10.30
N ASP A 60 -5.96 3.53 -10.56
CA ASP A 60 -5.60 3.05 -11.91
C ASP A 60 -4.49 3.86 -12.62
N LEU A 61 -3.98 4.93 -12.00
CA LEU A 61 -2.83 5.67 -12.49
C LEU A 61 -1.55 5.07 -11.91
N GLN A 62 -0.56 4.82 -12.77
CA GLN A 62 0.74 4.30 -12.36
C GLN A 62 1.68 5.47 -12.03
N PRO A 63 2.04 5.69 -10.75
CA PRO A 63 3.06 6.66 -10.39
C PRO A 63 4.47 6.15 -10.71
N GLN A 64 5.37 7.06 -11.06
CA GLN A 64 6.79 6.78 -11.30
C GLN A 64 7.58 6.68 -9.99
N ASP A 65 7.19 7.46 -8.99
CA ASP A 65 7.87 7.54 -7.70
C ASP A 65 6.89 7.85 -6.55
N VAL A 66 7.42 7.95 -5.33
CA VAL A 66 6.65 8.22 -4.12
C VAL A 66 6.00 9.61 -4.16
N GLU A 67 6.66 10.62 -4.73
CA GLU A 67 6.14 11.98 -4.80
C GLU A 67 4.91 12.02 -5.71
N GLU A 68 4.99 11.39 -6.88
CA GLU A 68 3.87 11.27 -7.81
C GLU A 68 2.72 10.45 -7.22
N ALA A 69 3.02 9.37 -6.49
CA ALA A 69 1.99 8.60 -5.78
C ALA A 69 1.22 9.47 -4.78
N TYR A 70 1.93 10.24 -3.95
CA TYR A 70 1.29 11.19 -3.02
C TYR A 70 0.57 12.32 -3.74
N PHE A 71 1.10 12.79 -4.88
CA PHE A 71 0.43 13.77 -5.71
C PHE A 71 -0.93 13.24 -6.20
N PHE A 72 -0.99 12.02 -6.73
CA PHE A 72 -2.25 11.39 -7.16
C PHE A 72 -3.23 11.19 -6.01
N ILE A 73 -2.76 10.76 -4.84
CA ILE A 73 -3.59 10.63 -3.63
C ILE A 73 -4.16 11.99 -3.24
N SER A 74 -3.33 13.02 -3.16
CA SER A 74 -3.72 14.38 -2.72
C SER A 74 -4.75 15.05 -3.63
N ARG A 75 -4.77 14.68 -4.92
CA ARG A 75 -5.69 15.20 -5.93
C ARG A 75 -6.92 14.32 -6.13
N SER A 76 -7.04 13.20 -5.41
CA SER A 76 -8.20 12.34 -5.53
C SER A 76 -9.47 13.06 -5.04
N THR A 77 -10.51 13.02 -5.87
CA THR A 77 -11.86 13.49 -5.50
C THR A 77 -12.75 12.37 -4.97
N ARG A 78 -12.21 11.15 -4.84
CA ARG A 78 -12.94 9.98 -4.34
C ARG A 78 -12.90 9.94 -2.81
N ASN A 79 -13.98 9.46 -2.20
CA ASN A 79 -14.01 9.20 -0.75
C ASN A 79 -13.04 8.06 -0.39
N ASP A 80 -13.05 6.99 -1.17
CA ASP A 80 -12.13 5.86 -1.09
C ASP A 80 -11.18 5.86 -2.28
N VAL A 81 -9.88 5.79 -2.00
CA VAL A 81 -8.83 5.68 -3.00
C VAL A 81 -8.51 4.20 -3.20
N LYS A 82 -8.43 3.78 -4.46
CA LYS A 82 -7.96 2.44 -4.81
C LYS A 82 -6.44 2.42 -4.89
N LEU A 83 -5.80 1.71 -3.99
CA LEU A 83 -4.37 1.44 -4.01
C LEU A 83 -4.18 0.02 -4.54
N THR A 84 -3.56 -0.10 -5.70
CA THR A 84 -3.20 -1.40 -6.26
C THR A 84 -1.79 -1.73 -5.80
N VAL A 85 -1.65 -2.85 -5.09
CA VAL A 85 -0.37 -3.34 -4.57
C VAL A 85 0.03 -4.64 -5.24
N CYS A 86 1.33 -4.88 -5.32
CA CYS A 86 1.90 -6.20 -5.55
C CYS A 86 2.46 -6.72 -4.22
N ARG A 87 1.93 -7.85 -3.78
CA ARG A 87 2.21 -8.46 -2.48
C ARG A 87 2.99 -9.74 -2.65
N ILE A 88 3.99 -9.94 -1.79
CA ILE A 88 4.68 -11.22 -1.65
C ILE A 88 3.74 -12.18 -0.90
N PRO A 89 3.40 -13.36 -1.45
CA PRO A 89 2.56 -14.33 -0.75
C PRO A 89 3.12 -14.66 0.63
N HIS A 90 2.23 -14.76 1.62
CA HIS A 90 2.56 -15.10 3.01
C HIS A 90 3.53 -14.13 3.71
N SER A 91 3.73 -12.90 3.21
CA SER A 91 4.53 -11.90 3.91
C SER A 91 3.85 -11.42 5.20
N ASP A 92 4.66 -10.98 6.16
CA ASP A 92 4.20 -10.49 7.45
C ASP A 92 3.27 -9.29 7.28
N THR A 93 2.26 -9.19 8.15
CA THR A 93 1.23 -8.15 8.04
C THR A 93 1.58 -6.93 8.92
N PHE A 94 1.27 -5.72 8.45
CA PHE A 94 1.26 -4.54 9.32
C PHE A 94 0.04 -4.57 10.24
N HIS A 95 0.25 -5.07 11.46
CA HIS A 95 -0.80 -5.22 12.46
C HIS A 95 -1.26 -3.87 13.02
N VAL A 96 -2.56 -3.58 12.93
CA VAL A 96 -3.16 -2.44 13.65
C VAL A 96 -3.34 -2.78 15.13
N LYS A 97 -3.27 -1.76 15.98
CA LYS A 97 -3.39 -1.98 17.44
C LYS A 97 -4.74 -2.62 17.80
N GLY A 98 -4.68 -3.75 18.48
CA GLY A 98 -5.85 -4.50 18.95
C GLY A 98 -6.43 -5.49 17.95
N CYS A 99 -5.79 -5.73 16.80
CA CYS A 99 -6.23 -6.76 15.86
C CYS A 99 -6.13 -8.17 16.46
N SER A 100 -6.96 -9.08 15.94
CA SER A 100 -7.00 -10.50 16.34
C SER A 100 -6.59 -11.47 15.21
N CYS A 101 -5.98 -10.95 14.14
CA CYS A 101 -5.51 -11.74 13.01
C CYS A 101 -4.20 -12.47 13.32
#